data_AF-A0AA38Y5M7-F1
#
_entry.id   AF-A0AA38Y5M7-F1
#
_cell.length_a   1.000
_cell.length_b   1.000
_cell.length_c   1.000
_cell.angle_alpha   90.00
_cell.angle_beta   90.00
_cell.angle_gamma   90.00
#
_symmetry.space_group_name_H-M   'P 1'
#
loop_
_entity.id
_entity.type
_entity.pdbx_description
1 polymer ?
#
loop_
_entity_poly.entity_id
_entity_poly.type
_entity_poly.pdbx_seq_one_letter_code
_entity_poly.pdbx_strand_id
1 'polypeptide(L)'
;MAEFLSVPVEEVVFVPNATTAVNVVLRNLEYQEGDLIVYLDPIYGACEKTISYVTATTPARSVKVDFTYPIDDDELISKFSATLAANSGKVRVALFETVASLPGVRLPFERLAATAKSYGVLTLIDGAHGVGHLPLDLTRLAPDFFVSNCHKYVLVHLQRIGGPNKENADQ
;
A
#
# COMPACT_ATOMS: atom_id res chain seq x y z
N MET A 1 12.87 -14.27 -1.07
CA MET A 1 11.69 -13.37 -1.09
C MET A 1 10.71 -13.77 -2.17
N ALA A 2 11.13 -13.88 -3.43
CA ALA A 2 10.28 -14.35 -4.54
C ALA A 2 9.55 -15.67 -4.23
N GLU A 3 10.29 -16.71 -3.83
CA GLU A 3 9.72 -17.99 -3.38
C GLU A 3 8.77 -17.82 -2.16
N PHE A 4 9.17 -17.00 -1.19
CA PHE A 4 8.38 -16.74 0.02
C PHE A 4 7.02 -16.08 -0.28
N LEU A 5 6.93 -15.28 -1.34
CA LEU A 5 5.72 -14.60 -1.79
C LEU A 5 5.00 -15.31 -2.94
N SER A 6 5.56 -16.44 -3.42
CA SER A 6 5.09 -17.17 -4.60
C SER A 6 5.00 -16.29 -5.84
N VAL A 7 6.09 -15.58 -6.19
CA VAL A 7 6.19 -14.73 -7.40
C VAL A 7 7.52 -14.95 -8.14
N PRO A 8 7.63 -14.62 -9.44
CA PRO A 8 8.90 -14.59 -10.16
C PRO A 8 9.93 -13.63 -9.52
N VAL A 9 11.21 -13.89 -9.73
CA VAL A 9 12.29 -13.06 -9.16
C VAL A 9 12.28 -11.67 -9.79
N GLU A 10 11.92 -11.57 -11.06
CA GLU A 10 11.87 -10.36 -11.86
C GLU A 10 10.79 -9.37 -11.39
N GLU A 11 9.80 -9.86 -10.63
CA GLU A 11 8.72 -9.04 -10.04
C GLU A 11 9.06 -8.53 -8.64
N VAL A 12 10.24 -8.84 -8.10
CA VAL A 12 10.66 -8.45 -6.75
C VAL A 12 11.74 -7.36 -6.82
N VAL A 13 11.42 -6.18 -6.28
CA VAL A 13 12.36 -5.07 -6.15
C VAL A 13 12.60 -4.75 -4.68
N PHE A 14 13.88 -4.64 -4.29
CA PHE A 14 14.25 -4.22 -2.94
C PHE A 14 14.29 -2.70 -2.83
N VAL A 15 13.59 -2.18 -1.83
CA VAL A 15 13.61 -0.77 -1.43
C VAL A 15 13.80 -0.66 0.09
N PRO A 16 14.18 0.51 0.63
CA PRO A 16 14.46 0.67 2.05
C PRO A 16 13.29 0.32 2.99
N ASN A 17 12.05 0.63 2.61
CA ASN A 17 10.84 0.37 3.39
C ASN A 17 9.55 0.53 2.56
N ALA A 18 8.42 0.10 3.11
CA ALA A 18 7.10 0.20 2.49
C ALA A 18 6.72 1.64 2.13
N THR A 19 7.01 2.63 2.98
CA THR A 19 6.74 4.05 2.68
C THR A 19 7.50 4.51 1.44
N THR A 20 8.77 4.12 1.29
CA THR A 20 9.55 4.39 0.08
C THR A 20 8.93 3.70 -1.13
N ALA A 21 8.47 2.45 -1.00
CA ALA A 21 7.79 1.74 -2.09
C ALA A 21 6.49 2.45 -2.52
N VAL A 22 5.64 2.86 -1.57
CA VAL A 22 4.40 3.62 -1.84
C VAL A 22 4.73 4.92 -2.59
N ASN A 23 5.80 5.62 -2.18
CA ASN A 23 6.27 6.82 -2.89
C ASN A 23 6.73 6.51 -4.31
N VAL A 24 7.50 5.43 -4.49
CA VAL A 24 7.97 5.01 -5.82
C VAL A 24 6.78 4.74 -6.73
N VAL A 25 5.79 3.97 -6.29
CA VAL A 25 4.61 3.67 -7.11
C VAL A 25 3.82 4.94 -7.41
N LEU A 26 3.33 5.63 -6.38
CA LEU A 26 2.40 6.75 -6.59
C LEU A 26 3.02 7.92 -7.33
N ARG A 27 4.34 8.14 -7.23
CA ARG A 27 5.01 9.27 -7.91
C ARG A 27 5.49 8.94 -9.33
N ASN A 28 5.52 7.67 -9.73
CA ASN A 28 5.88 7.27 -11.09
C ASN A 28 4.67 6.98 -11.99
N LEU A 29 3.45 7.00 -11.45
CA LEU A 29 2.25 7.02 -12.26
C LEU A 29 2.11 8.39 -12.95
N GLU A 30 1.79 8.36 -14.24
CA GLU A 30 1.34 9.56 -14.96
C GLU A 30 -0.13 9.82 -14.63
N TYR A 31 -0.42 11.04 -14.19
CA TYR A 31 -1.77 11.49 -13.85
C TYR A 31 -2.24 12.55 -14.83
N GLN A 32 -3.49 12.39 -15.27
CA GLN A 32 -4.21 13.34 -16.10
C GLN A 32 -5.22 14.13 -15.27
N GLU A 33 -5.70 15.24 -15.82
CA GLU A 33 -6.75 16.03 -15.20
C GLU A 33 -7.99 15.17 -14.95
N GLY A 34 -8.45 15.15 -13.69
CA GLY A 34 -9.61 14.35 -13.28
C GLY A 34 -9.29 12.96 -12.74
N ASP A 35 -8.05 12.48 -12.82
CA ASP A 35 -7.62 11.22 -12.23
C ASP A 35 -7.76 11.24 -10.69
N LEU A 36 -8.14 10.09 -10.14
CA LEU A 36 -8.39 9.92 -8.71
C LEU A 36 -7.54 8.81 -8.10
N ILE A 37 -6.97 9.11 -6.94
CA ILE A 37 -6.41 8.13 -6.00
C ILE A 37 -7.49 7.80 -4.97
N VAL A 38 -7.96 6.56 -4.94
CA VAL A 38 -8.92 6.10 -3.93
C VAL A 38 -8.17 5.39 -2.80
N TYR A 39 -8.51 5.67 -1.54
CA TYR A 39 -7.92 4.98 -0.41
C TYR A 39 -8.90 4.85 0.76
N LEU A 40 -8.66 3.91 1.66
CA LEU A 40 -9.48 3.75 2.87
C LEU A 40 -9.00 4.72 3.96
N ASP A 41 -9.92 5.30 4.74
CA ASP A 41 -9.59 6.13 5.91
C ASP A 41 -10.20 5.47 7.17
N PRO A 42 -9.41 5.11 8.19
CA PRO A 42 -7.97 5.40 8.38
C PRO A 42 -7.03 4.56 7.51
N ILE A 43 -5.90 5.17 7.13
CA ILE A 43 -4.71 4.51 6.57
C ILE A 43 -3.46 4.92 7.37
N TYR A 44 -2.37 4.16 7.26
CA TYR A 44 -1.07 4.61 7.78
C TYR A 44 -0.72 6.04 7.32
N GLY A 45 -0.44 6.93 8.28
CA GLY A 45 -0.31 8.37 8.00
C GLY A 45 0.81 8.75 7.04
N ALA A 46 1.84 7.91 6.85
CA ALA A 46 2.86 8.16 5.82
C ALA A 46 2.32 7.92 4.40
N CYS A 47 1.40 6.96 4.23
CA CYS A 47 0.70 6.71 2.99
C CYS A 47 -0.22 7.89 2.66
N GLU A 48 -1.00 8.38 3.63
CA GLU A 48 -1.85 9.57 3.43
C GLU A 48 -1.04 10.83 3.08
N LYS A 49 0.11 11.05 3.73
CA LYS A 49 1.03 12.15 3.39
C LYS A 49 1.57 12.03 1.96
N THR A 50 1.81 10.80 1.49
CA THR A 50 2.25 10.56 0.12
C THR A 50 1.16 10.89 -0.88
N ILE A 51 -0.10 10.49 -0.60
CA ILE A 51 -1.26 10.88 -1.42
C ILE A 51 -1.38 12.41 -1.46
N SER A 52 -1.34 13.05 -0.30
CA SER A 52 -1.40 14.52 -0.19
C SER A 52 -0.34 15.22 -1.03
N TYR A 53 0.90 14.70 -1.01
CA TYR A 53 1.99 15.24 -1.83
C TYR A 53 1.72 15.07 -3.33
N VAL A 54 1.27 13.89 -3.76
CA VAL A 54 0.96 13.62 -5.18
C VAL A 54 -0.18 14.52 -5.66
N THR A 55 -1.26 14.66 -4.89
CA THR A 55 -2.38 15.54 -5.26
C THR A 55 -2.04 17.03 -5.21
N ALA A 56 -0.99 17.42 -4.47
CA ALA A 56 -0.51 18.81 -4.43
C ALA A 56 0.48 19.14 -5.57
N THR A 57 1.08 18.13 -6.20
CA THR A 57 2.16 18.30 -7.19
C THR A 57 1.80 17.78 -8.58
N THR A 58 0.61 17.20 -8.74
CA THR A 58 0.09 16.65 -9.99
C THR A 58 -1.39 17.04 -10.17
N PRO A 59 -1.99 16.86 -11.35
CA PRO A 59 -3.43 17.09 -11.56
C PRO A 59 -4.36 16.09 -10.85
N ALA A 60 -3.81 15.06 -10.20
CA ALA A 60 -4.60 14.05 -9.50
C ALA A 60 -5.33 14.65 -8.30
N ARG A 61 -6.52 14.11 -8.01
CA ARG A 61 -7.22 14.32 -6.74
C ARG A 61 -7.30 13.01 -5.97
N SER A 62 -7.74 13.05 -4.72
CA SER A 62 -7.97 11.85 -3.93
C SER A 62 -9.41 11.78 -3.43
N VAL A 63 -9.89 10.55 -3.23
CA VAL A 63 -11.18 10.26 -2.62
C VAL A 63 -10.98 9.26 -1.49
N LYS A 64 -11.45 9.61 -0.31
CA LYS A 64 -11.43 8.72 0.85
C LYS A 64 -12.64 7.81 0.85
N VAL A 65 -12.45 6.57 1.27
CA VAL A 65 -13.52 5.66 1.68
C VAL A 65 -13.49 5.62 3.20
N ASP A 66 -14.31 6.47 3.80
CA ASP A 66 -14.37 6.60 5.25
C ASP A 66 -15.08 5.41 5.89
N PHE A 67 -14.43 4.84 6.90
CA PHE A 67 -15.01 3.83 7.76
C PHE A 67 -14.48 3.97 9.19
N THR A 68 -15.15 3.33 10.15
CA THR A 68 -14.72 3.33 11.54
C THR A 68 -14.99 1.94 12.10
N TYR A 69 -14.03 1.38 12.84
CA TYR A 69 -14.24 0.10 13.50
C TYR A 69 -15.13 0.26 14.75
N PRO A 70 -15.98 -0.74 15.07
CA PRO A 70 -16.20 -1.97 14.30
C PRO A 70 -17.03 -1.73 13.02
N ILE A 71 -16.68 -2.43 11.94
CA ILE A 71 -17.44 -2.47 10.68
C ILE A 71 -17.42 -3.90 10.15
N ASP A 72 -18.49 -4.34 9.51
CA ASP A 72 -18.52 -5.62 8.79
C ASP A 72 -17.76 -5.52 7.46
N ASP A 73 -17.07 -6.60 7.08
CA ASP A 73 -16.33 -6.66 5.81
C ASP A 73 -17.25 -6.38 4.60
N ASP A 74 -18.49 -6.87 4.63
CA ASP A 74 -19.46 -6.65 3.56
C ASP A 74 -19.83 -5.16 3.42
N GLU A 75 -19.95 -4.45 4.54
CA GLU A 75 -20.22 -3.02 4.54
C GLU A 75 -19.03 -2.24 3.98
N LEU A 76 -17.81 -2.58 4.40
CA LEU A 76 -16.59 -1.96 3.89
C LEU A 76 -16.43 -2.17 2.38
N ILE A 77 -16.65 -3.39 1.89
CA ILE A 77 -16.60 -3.70 0.45
C ILE A 77 -17.70 -2.95 -0.30
N SER A 78 -18.90 -2.84 0.25
CA SER A 78 -19.99 -2.07 -0.35
C SER A 78 -19.62 -0.58 -0.48
N LYS A 79 -19.09 0.03 0.59
CA LYS A 79 -18.61 1.42 0.57
C LYS A 79 -17.51 1.63 -0.47
N PHE A 80 -16.52 0.73 -0.50
CA PHE A 80 -15.43 0.79 -1.47
C PHE A 80 -15.95 0.67 -2.91
N SER A 81 -16.80 -0.32 -3.20
CA SER A 81 -17.41 -0.52 -4.52
C SER A 81 -18.26 0.68 -4.94
N ALA A 82 -19.07 1.24 -4.04
CA ALA A 82 -19.87 2.43 -4.31
C ALA A 82 -19.01 3.64 -4.67
N THR A 83 -17.88 3.84 -3.97
CA THR A 83 -16.91 4.90 -4.29
C THR A 83 -16.28 4.70 -5.66
N LEU A 84 -15.90 3.46 -6.01
CA LEU A 84 -15.38 3.16 -7.35
C LEU A 84 -16.43 3.38 -8.44
N ALA A 85 -17.67 2.92 -8.22
CA ALA A 85 -18.77 3.10 -9.16
C ALA A 85 -19.10 4.57 -9.43
N ALA A 86 -19.17 5.39 -8.37
CA ALA A 86 -19.42 6.83 -8.47
C ALA A 86 -18.32 7.58 -9.24
N ASN A 87 -17.13 7.00 -9.31
CA ASN A 87 -15.94 7.56 -9.94
C ASN A 87 -15.43 6.70 -11.11
N SER A 88 -16.31 5.87 -11.69
CA SER A 88 -15.93 4.91 -12.72
C SER A 88 -15.22 5.58 -13.90
N GLY A 89 -14.11 4.99 -14.33
CA GLY A 89 -13.25 5.52 -15.40
C GLY A 89 -12.33 6.68 -15.00
N LYS A 90 -12.39 7.16 -13.75
CA LYS A 90 -11.50 8.22 -13.23
C LYS A 90 -10.53 7.72 -12.16
N VAL A 91 -10.81 6.58 -11.54
CA VAL A 91 -9.93 6.05 -10.48
C VAL A 91 -8.71 5.42 -11.13
N ARG A 92 -7.55 6.06 -10.93
CA ARG A 92 -6.28 5.62 -11.49
C ARG A 92 -5.66 4.49 -10.66
N VAL A 93 -5.73 4.62 -9.34
CA VAL A 93 -5.15 3.66 -8.39
C VAL A 93 -5.94 3.65 -7.09
N ALA A 94 -6.10 2.46 -6.50
CA ALA A 94 -6.65 2.25 -5.18
C ALA A 94 -5.55 1.78 -4.21
N LEU A 95 -5.41 2.47 -3.08
CA LEU A 95 -4.43 2.16 -2.02
C LEU A 95 -5.15 1.68 -0.75
N PHE A 96 -4.79 0.48 -0.28
CA PHE A 96 -5.30 -0.10 0.96
C PHE A 96 -4.28 -1.02 1.62
N GLU A 97 -4.44 -1.26 2.93
CA GLU A 97 -3.52 -2.10 3.71
C GLU A 97 -4.01 -3.56 3.77
N THR A 98 -3.10 -4.50 4.01
CA THR A 98 -3.48 -5.87 4.39
C THR A 98 -4.01 -5.94 5.83
N VAL A 99 -3.38 -5.18 6.72
CA VAL A 99 -3.75 -4.99 8.12
C VAL A 99 -3.68 -3.50 8.39
N ALA A 100 -4.78 -2.88 8.79
CA ALA A 100 -4.83 -1.47 9.11
C ALA A 100 -3.86 -1.17 10.25
N SER A 101 -2.92 -0.25 10.04
CA SER A 101 -1.88 0.08 11.04
C SER A 101 -2.45 0.54 12.40
N LEU A 102 -3.64 1.13 12.38
CA LEU A 102 -4.43 1.47 13.55
C LEU A 102 -5.89 1.11 13.24
N PRO A 103 -6.54 0.22 13.99
CA PRO A 103 -6.12 -0.37 15.27
C PRO A 103 -5.38 -1.72 15.18
N GLY A 104 -4.87 -2.14 14.01
CA GLY A 104 -4.21 -3.45 13.86
C GLY A 104 -5.14 -4.57 13.38
N VAL A 105 -6.18 -4.22 12.62
CA VAL A 105 -7.21 -5.15 12.15
C VAL A 105 -6.92 -5.57 10.71
N ARG A 106 -7.01 -6.87 10.43
CA ARG A 106 -6.91 -7.41 9.08
C ARG A 106 -8.08 -6.90 8.24
N LEU A 107 -7.77 -6.26 7.11
CA LEU A 107 -8.76 -5.83 6.14
C LEU A 107 -9.14 -7.00 5.21
N PRO A 108 -10.33 -6.99 4.58
CA PRO A 108 -10.71 -7.94 3.54
C PRO A 108 -10.02 -7.61 2.21
N PHE A 109 -8.68 -7.51 2.22
CA PHE A 109 -7.89 -6.98 1.10
C PHE A 109 -7.98 -7.81 -0.17
N GLU A 110 -8.22 -9.12 -0.08
CA GLU A 110 -8.48 -9.96 -1.26
C GLU A 110 -9.76 -9.50 -1.99
N ARG A 111 -10.80 -9.16 -1.23
CA ARG A 111 -12.08 -8.69 -1.76
C ARG A 111 -11.96 -7.25 -2.28
N LEU A 112 -11.19 -6.39 -1.61
CA LEU A 112 -10.88 -5.04 -2.09
C LEU A 112 -10.13 -5.09 -3.44
N ALA A 113 -9.10 -5.94 -3.54
CA ALA A 113 -8.34 -6.11 -4.78
C ALA A 113 -9.21 -6.64 -5.93
N ALA A 114 -10.01 -7.69 -5.67
CA ALA A 114 -10.94 -8.21 -6.66
C ALA A 114 -11.97 -7.15 -7.11
N THR A 115 -12.47 -6.35 -6.17
CA THR A 115 -13.40 -5.24 -6.47
C THR A 115 -12.71 -4.20 -7.35
N ALA A 116 -11.54 -3.68 -6.97
CA ALA A 116 -10.78 -2.72 -7.77
C ALA A 116 -10.50 -3.22 -9.19
N LYS A 117 -10.05 -4.48 -9.32
CA LYS A 117 -9.79 -5.13 -10.60
C LYS A 117 -11.04 -5.19 -11.49
N SER A 118 -12.22 -5.43 -10.92
CA SER A 118 -13.47 -5.45 -11.68
C SER A 118 -13.85 -4.09 -12.30
N TYR A 119 -13.32 -2.99 -11.74
CA TYR A 119 -13.45 -1.64 -12.30
C TYR A 119 -12.25 -1.22 -13.17
N GLY A 120 -11.28 -2.10 -13.41
CA GLY A 120 -10.06 -1.78 -14.15
C GLY A 120 -9.12 -0.80 -13.42
N VAL A 121 -9.20 -0.76 -12.08
CA VAL A 121 -8.43 0.15 -11.24
C VAL A 121 -7.15 -0.54 -10.76
N LEU A 122 -6.00 0.15 -10.87
CA LEU A 122 -4.72 -0.37 -10.36
C LEU A 122 -4.79 -0.54 -8.83
N THR A 123 -4.27 -1.64 -8.31
CA THR A 123 -4.18 -1.87 -6.86
C THR A 123 -2.77 -1.64 -6.35
N LEU A 124 -2.63 -0.79 -5.33
CA LEU A 124 -1.42 -0.67 -4.51
C LEU A 124 -1.75 -1.16 -3.10
N ILE A 125 -1.21 -2.32 -2.73
CA ILE A 125 -1.49 -2.94 -1.43
C ILE A 125 -0.30 -2.72 -0.49
N ASP A 126 -0.54 -2.03 0.63
CA ASP A 126 0.42 -1.95 1.73
C ASP A 126 0.35 -3.21 2.61
N GLY A 127 1.30 -4.09 2.34
CA GLY A 127 1.55 -5.35 3.01
C GLY A 127 2.51 -5.25 4.19
N ALA A 128 2.83 -4.06 4.72
CA ALA A 128 3.83 -3.89 5.78
C ALA A 128 3.55 -4.74 7.02
N HIS A 129 2.28 -4.98 7.34
CA HIS A 129 1.84 -5.87 8.42
C HIS A 129 1.37 -7.25 7.96
N GLY A 130 1.49 -7.55 6.66
CA GLY A 130 1.06 -8.83 6.08
C GLY A 130 2.18 -9.84 5.90
N VAL A 131 3.31 -9.45 5.29
CA VAL A 131 4.41 -10.38 4.96
C VAL A 131 5.03 -10.95 6.22
N GLY A 132 5.03 -12.28 6.35
CA GLY A 132 5.51 -13.00 7.54
C GLY A 132 4.49 -13.10 8.68
N HIS A 133 3.34 -12.43 8.58
CA HIS A 133 2.28 -12.49 9.58
C HIS A 133 1.01 -13.19 9.08
N LEU A 134 0.67 -12.99 7.81
CA LEU A 134 -0.50 -13.55 7.15
C LEU A 134 -0.07 -14.58 6.10
N PRO A 135 -0.89 -15.62 5.82
CA PRO A 135 -0.70 -16.42 4.63
C PRO A 135 -0.94 -15.55 3.40
N LEU A 136 0.07 -15.38 2.56
CA LEU A 136 0.03 -14.58 1.35
C LEU A 136 0.41 -15.42 0.15
N ASP A 137 -0.41 -15.34 -0.89
CA ASP A 137 -0.17 -15.90 -2.21
C ASP A 137 -0.42 -14.76 -3.20
N LEU A 138 0.65 -14.11 -3.64
CA LEU A 138 0.55 -12.95 -4.53
C LEU A 138 0.22 -13.35 -5.97
N THR A 139 0.50 -14.61 -6.37
CA THR A 139 0.04 -15.14 -7.65
C THR A 139 -1.49 -15.18 -7.70
N ARG A 140 -2.13 -15.63 -6.62
CA ARG A 140 -3.60 -15.67 -6.53
C ARG A 140 -4.23 -14.29 -6.29
N LEU A 141 -3.61 -13.48 -5.44
CA LEU A 141 -4.09 -12.12 -5.16
C LEU A 141 -3.95 -11.21 -6.41
N ALA A 142 -2.88 -11.41 -7.18
CA ALA A 142 -2.55 -10.70 -8.41
C ALA A 142 -2.74 -9.17 -8.35
N PRO A 143 -2.14 -8.47 -7.36
CA PRO A 143 -2.18 -7.01 -7.31
C PRO A 143 -1.21 -6.40 -8.34
N ASP A 144 -1.50 -5.21 -8.84
CA ASP A 144 -0.55 -4.46 -9.69
C ASP A 144 0.73 -4.09 -8.91
N PHE A 145 0.58 -3.69 -7.65
CA PHE A 145 1.68 -3.39 -6.75
C PHE A 145 1.41 -3.91 -5.35
N PHE A 146 2.34 -4.68 -4.80
CA PHE A 146 2.33 -5.11 -3.41
C PHE A 146 3.63 -4.67 -2.74
N VAL A 147 3.51 -3.92 -1.64
CA VAL A 147 4.68 -3.35 -0.95
C VAL A 147 4.74 -3.84 0.49
N SER A 148 5.93 -4.01 1.07
CA SER A 148 6.05 -4.46 2.45
C SER A 148 7.39 -4.08 3.09
N ASN A 149 7.51 -4.36 4.38
CA ASN A 149 8.74 -4.23 5.16
C ASN A 149 9.32 -5.61 5.49
N CYS A 150 10.60 -5.81 5.18
CA CYS A 150 11.33 -6.99 5.65
C CYS A 150 11.73 -6.89 7.13
N HIS A 151 11.80 -5.67 7.68
CA HIS A 151 12.24 -5.40 9.06
C HIS A 151 11.11 -5.44 10.11
N LYS A 152 9.98 -6.06 9.76
CA LYS A 152 8.88 -6.36 10.69
C LYS A 152 8.87 -7.86 10.94
N TYR A 153 7.87 -8.59 10.43
CA TYR A 153 7.66 -10.01 10.75
C TYR A 153 8.63 -10.95 10.02
N VAL A 154 9.35 -10.47 9.00
CA VAL A 154 10.45 -11.21 8.35
C VAL A 154 11.77 -11.08 9.13
N LEU A 155 11.80 -10.27 10.19
CA LEU A 155 12.90 -10.14 11.15
C LEU A 155 14.26 -9.75 10.55
N VAL A 156 14.26 -9.07 9.39
CA VAL A 156 15.50 -8.55 8.80
C VAL A 156 15.96 -7.32 9.57
N HIS A 157 17.24 -7.31 9.98
CA HIS A 157 17.82 -6.17 10.69
C HIS A 157 17.94 -4.95 9.79
N LEU A 158 17.51 -3.77 10.28
CA LEU A 158 17.85 -2.50 9.65
C LEU A 158 19.32 -2.21 9.95
N GLN A 159 20.20 -2.29 8.94
CA GLN A 159 21.56 -1.77 9.11
C GLN A 159 21.49 -0.30 9.50
N ARG A 160 22.17 0.04 10.59
CA ARG A 160 22.39 1.42 11.01
C ARG A 160 23.28 2.08 9.94
N ILE A 161 22.76 3.06 9.22
CA ILE A 161 23.60 3.93 8.38
C ILE A 161 24.54 4.66 9.36
N GLY A 162 25.80 4.27 9.37
CA GLY A 162 26.79 4.70 10.35
C GLY A 162 27.02 6.21 10.32
N GLY A 163 26.89 6.85 11.49
CA GLY A 163 27.65 8.05 11.80
C GLY A 163 29.10 7.67 12.14
N PRO A 164 30.08 8.59 12.03
CA PRO A 164 31.48 8.25 12.19
C PRO A 164 31.75 7.63 13.57
N ASN A 165 32.50 6.51 13.58
CA ASN A 165 33.06 5.93 14.79
C ASN A 165 33.91 7.00 15.49
N LYS A 166 33.48 7.44 16.68
CA LYS A 166 34.34 8.13 17.64
C LYS A 166 35.18 7.09 18.39
N GLU A 167 36.05 6.41 17.68
CA GLU A 167 37.14 5.63 18.27
C GLU A 167 38.39 6.03 17.51
N ASN A 168 39.14 6.94 18.12
CA ASN A 168 40.52 7.40 17.86
C ASN A 168 40.63 8.91 18.11
N ALA A 169 40.36 9.30 19.35
CA ALA A 169 40.82 10.56 19.94
C ALA A 169 41.31 10.19 21.34
N ASP A 170 42.43 9.46 21.36
CA ASP A 170 43.39 9.32 22.46
C ASP A 170 44.33 8.14 22.12
N GLN A 171 45.27 8.39 21.21
CA GLN A 171 46.55 7.69 21.08
C GLN A 171 47.53 8.58 20.31
#